data_AF-W1F0V3-F1
#
_entry.id   AF-W1F0V3-F1
#
_cell.length_a   1.000
_cell.length_b   1.000
_cell.length_c   1.000
_cell.angle_alpha   90.00
_cell.angle_beta   90.00
_cell.angle_gamma   90.00
#
_symmetry.space_group_name_H-M   'P 1'
#
loop_
_entity.id
_entity.type
_entity.pdbx_description
1 polymer ?
#
loop_
_entity_poly.entity_id
_entity_poly.type
_entity_poly.pdbx_seq_one_letter_code
_entity_poly.pdbx_strand_id
1 'polypeptide(L)'
;MVRLGVPERRFYQLLAAVLSDYMKKHPQMSERFALFSLFRPQIIRVVLNPVKLTWPDLDGGSRMLPNYLEDLQNPLWLVTQEYES
;
A
#
# COMPACT_ATOMS: atom_id res chain seq x y z
N MET A 1 19.60 10.62 13.95
CA MET A 1 18.26 10.69 13.32
C MET A 1 17.23 10.85 14.43
N VAL A 2 16.53 11.99 14.50
CA VAL A 2 15.51 12.22 15.54
C VAL A 2 14.20 11.56 15.09
N ARG A 3 13.61 10.70 15.95
CA ARG A 3 12.28 10.13 15.75
C ARG A 3 11.27 10.91 16.59
N LEU A 4 10.13 11.29 16.00
CA LEU A 4 9.12 12.16 16.62
C LEU A 4 8.18 11.44 17.62
N GLY A 5 8.55 10.26 18.12
CA GLY A 5 7.77 9.55 19.13
C GLY A 5 6.46 8.90 18.66
N VAL A 6 6.17 8.88 17.35
CA VAL A 6 4.99 8.20 16.80
C VAL A 6 5.41 6.85 16.21
N PRO A 7 5.01 5.70 16.80
CA PRO A 7 5.27 4.39 16.21
C PRO A 7 4.53 4.22 14.89
N GLU A 8 5.12 3.45 13.96
CA GLU A 8 4.50 3.15 12.66
C GLU A 8 3.10 2.53 12.81
N ARG A 9 2.91 1.67 13.81
CA ARG A 9 1.60 1.14 14.16
C ARG A 9 0.57 2.25 14.39
N ARG A 10 0.90 3.26 15.20
CA ARG A 10 -0.02 4.38 15.48
C ARG A 10 -0.26 5.22 14.22
N PHE A 11 0.77 5.41 13.41
CA PHE A 11 0.66 6.09 12.13
C PHE A 11 -0.36 5.41 11.20
N TYR A 12 -0.24 4.09 10.99
CA TYR A 12 -1.17 3.35 10.14
C TYR A 12 -2.57 3.18 10.74
N GLN A 13 -2.71 3.11 12.08
CA GLN A 13 -4.01 3.14 12.74
C GLN A 13 -4.78 4.42 12.43
N LEU A 14 -4.11 5.58 12.46
CA LEU A 14 -4.73 6.87 12.12
C LEU A 14 -5.17 6.89 10.65
N LEU A 15 -4.32 6.40 9.74
CA LEU A 15 -4.68 6.30 8.32
C LEU A 15 -5.88 5.38 8.09
N ALA A 16 -5.91 4.21 8.74
CA ALA A 16 -7.03 3.28 8.66
C ALA A 16 -8.33 3.93 9.14
N ALA A 17 -8.31 4.63 10.28
CA ALA A 17 -9.48 5.34 10.81
C ALA A 17 -9.99 6.41 9.84
N VAL A 18 -9.10 7.24 9.28
CA VAL A 18 -9.46 8.28 8.30
C VAL A 18 -10.12 7.68 7.05
N LEU A 19 -9.57 6.58 6.53
CA LEU A 19 -10.14 5.88 5.38
C LEU A 19 -11.49 5.25 5.71
N SER A 20 -11.63 4.60 6.87
CA SER A 20 -12.90 4.01 7.30
C SER A 20 -14.00 5.07 7.46
N ASP A 21 -13.68 6.22 8.05
CA ASP A 21 -14.64 7.32 8.21
C ASP A 21 -15.06 7.91 6.86
N TYR A 22 -14.12 8.02 5.91
CA TYR A 22 -14.45 8.40 4.54
C TYR A 22 -15.38 7.37 3.89
N MET A 23 -15.05 6.08 3.95
CA MET A 23 -15.86 5.02 3.34
C MET A 23 -17.27 4.96 3.93
N LYS A 24 -17.42 5.16 5.25
CA LYS A 24 -18.73 5.23 5.94
C LYS A 24 -19.59 6.39 5.44
N LYS A 25 -18.98 7.53 5.08
CA LYS A 25 -19.68 8.70 4.52
C LYS A 25 -20.09 8.52 3.06
N HIS A 26 -19.57 7.49 2.38
CA HIS A 26 -19.82 7.23 0.95
C HIS A 26 -20.31 5.79 0.69
N PRO A 27 -21.44 5.36 1.29
CA PRO A 27 -21.95 3.98 1.14
C PRO A 27 -22.27 3.61 -0.32
N GLN A 28 -22.62 4.59 -1.15
CA GLN A 28 -22.86 4.41 -2.59
C GLN A 28 -21.63 3.96 -3.39
N MET A 29 -20.44 4.00 -2.79
CA MET A 29 -19.18 3.56 -3.42
C MET A 29 -18.71 2.20 -2.92
N SER A 30 -19.52 1.47 -2.15
CA SER A 30 -19.14 0.19 -1.53
C SER A 30 -18.52 -0.81 -2.53
N GLU A 31 -19.12 -0.97 -3.71
CA GLU A 31 -18.59 -1.83 -4.77
C GLU A 31 -17.20 -1.39 -5.25
N ARG A 32 -16.98 -0.07 -5.38
CA ARG A 32 -15.68 0.49 -5.77
C ARG A 32 -14.63 0.27 -4.68
N PHE A 33 -15.02 0.37 -3.41
CA PHE A 33 -14.12 0.07 -2.29
C PHE A 33 -13.77 -1.42 -2.22
N ALA A 34 -14.69 -2.32 -2.56
CA ALA A 34 -14.40 -3.74 -2.68
C ALA A 34 -13.42 -4.02 -3.84
N LEU A 35 -13.64 -3.38 -4.99
CA LEU A 35 -12.77 -3.53 -6.16
C LEU A 35 -11.34 -3.04 -5.87
N PHE A 36 -11.21 -1.89 -5.21
CA PHE A 36 -9.93 -1.24 -4.88
C PHE A 36 -9.62 -1.27 -3.38
N SER A 37 -9.80 -2.42 -2.74
CA SER A 37 -9.59 -2.55 -1.30
C SER A 37 -8.14 -2.26 -0.92
N LEU A 38 -7.95 -1.23 -0.09
CA LEU A 38 -6.68 -0.88 0.53
C LEU A 38 -6.37 -1.74 1.77
N PHE A 39 -7.29 -2.62 2.16
CA PHE A 39 -7.23 -3.44 3.37
C PHE A 39 -6.98 -4.91 3.05
N ARG A 40 -6.44 -5.24 1.87
CA ARG A 40 -6.00 -6.61 1.56
C ARG A 40 -4.81 -7.00 2.43
N PRO A 41 -4.63 -8.28 2.80
CA PRO A 41 -3.56 -8.72 3.70
C PRO A 41 -2.15 -8.50 3.13
N GLN A 42 -2.02 -8.50 1.80
CA GLN A 42 -0.74 -8.37 1.11
C GLN A 42 -0.78 -7.25 0.06
N ILE A 43 0.37 -6.62 -0.15
CA ILE A 43 0.60 -5.61 -1.18
C ILE A 43 1.54 -6.20 -2.23
N ILE A 44 1.17 -6.04 -3.50
CA ILE A 44 2.04 -6.39 -4.62
C ILE A 44 3.21 -5.41 -4.64
N ARG A 45 4.42 -5.94 -4.47
CA ARG A 45 5.68 -5.22 -4.63
C ARG A 45 6.12 -5.28 -6.08
N VAL A 46 6.23 -4.10 -6.68
CA VAL A 46 6.97 -3.94 -7.93
C VAL A 46 8.43 -3.74 -7.58
N VAL A 47 9.29 -4.69 -7.94
CA VAL A 47 10.74 -4.52 -7.79
C VAL A 47 11.17 -3.42 -8.74
N LEU A 48 11.75 -2.35 -8.19
CA LEU A 48 12.35 -1.30 -9.01
C LEU A 48 13.47 -1.94 -9.83
N ASN A 49 13.26 -1.98 -11.15
CA ASN A 49 14.17 -2.64 -12.08
C ASN A 49 15.57 -2.03 -11.94
N PRO A 50 16.63 -2.82 -11.66
CA PRO A 50 18.00 -2.30 -11.55
C PRO A 50 18.49 -1.57 -12.81
N VAL A 51 17.81 -1.72 -13.94
CA VAL A 51 18.04 -0.95 -15.17
C VAL A 51 18.02 0.57 -14.93
N LYS A 52 17.24 1.07 -13.95
CA LYS A 52 17.29 2.50 -13.55
C LYS A 52 18.62 2.93 -12.93
N LEU A 53 19.42 1.98 -12.44
CA LEU A 53 20.76 2.19 -11.89
C LEU A 53 21.87 1.88 -12.92
N THR A 54 21.59 1.06 -13.93
CA THR A 54 22.60 0.61 -14.92
C THR A 54 22.52 1.26 -16.30
N TRP A 55 21.37 1.74 -16.78
CA TRP A 55 21.24 2.34 -18.12
C TRP A 55 20.37 3.61 -18.11
N PRO A 56 20.98 4.82 -18.20
CA PRO A 56 20.25 6.08 -18.23
C PRO A 56 19.47 6.32 -19.55
N ASP A 57 20.02 5.83 -20.67
CA ASP A 57 19.49 6.07 -22.02
C ASP A 57 19.09 4.76 -22.68
N LEU A 58 17.81 4.41 -22.58
CA LEU A 58 17.19 3.47 -23.51
C LEU A 58 15.89 4.10 -24.04
N ASP A 59 16.04 4.99 -25.02
CA ASP A 59 15.02 5.41 -25.99
C ASP A 59 14.65 4.26 -26.96
N GLY A 60 14.61 3.03 -26.46
CA GLY A 60 14.53 1.81 -27.23
C GLY A 60 13.22 1.06 -27.04
N GLY A 61 12.08 1.76 -26.89
CA GLY A 61 10.70 1.26 -27.11
C GLY A 61 10.19 -0.01 -26.38
N SER A 62 11.04 -0.76 -25.69
CA SER A 62 10.73 -2.05 -25.07
C SER A 62 10.66 -1.85 -23.56
N ARG A 63 9.45 -1.60 -23.06
CA ARG A 63 9.19 -1.46 -21.63
C ARG A 63 9.33 -2.83 -20.99
N MET A 64 10.48 -3.12 -20.40
CA MET A 64 10.66 -4.34 -19.59
C MET A 64 9.54 -4.41 -18.54
N LEU A 65 8.86 -5.56 -18.46
CA LEU A 65 7.85 -5.78 -17.44
C LEU A 65 8.53 -5.83 -16.08
N PRO A 66 8.02 -5.10 -15.07
CA PRO A 66 8.56 -5.18 -13.73
C PRO A 66 8.40 -6.59 -13.17
N ASN A 67 9.35 -7.02 -12.35
CA ASN A 67 9.18 -8.21 -11.52
C ASN A 67 8.24 -7.88 -10.36
N TYR A 68 7.18 -8.67 -10.22
CA TYR A 68 6.21 -8.54 -9.14
C TYR A 68 6.51 -9.58 -8.06
N LEU A 69 6.45 -9.15 -6.79
CA LEU A 69 6.50 -10.00 -5.61
C LEU A 69 5.24 -9.75 -4.78
N GLU A 70 4.71 -10.76 -4.11
CA GLU A 70 3.47 -10.65 -3.33
C GLU A 70 3.69 -10.96 -1.83
N ASP A 71 4.89 -10.70 -1.33
CA ASP A 71 5.33 -11.09 0.01
C ASP A 71 5.19 -9.98 1.07
N LEU A 72 4.71 -8.78 0.70
CA LEU A 72 4.61 -7.66 1.64
C LEU A 72 3.30 -7.68 2.41
N GLN A 73 3.38 -7.86 3.72
CA GLN A 73 2.23 -7.67 4.60
C GLN A 73 1.76 -6.22 4.58
N ASN A 74 0.46 -6.00 4.39
CA ASN A 74 -0.13 -4.68 4.36
C ASN A 74 -0.24 -4.10 5.79
N PRO A 75 0.43 -2.97 6.10
CA PRO A 75 0.35 -2.36 7.42
C PRO A 75 -1.08 -1.93 7.79
N LEU A 76 -1.89 -1.51 6.82
CA LEU A 76 -3.30 -1.16 7.07
C LEU A 76 -4.12 -2.39 7.47
N TRP A 77 -3.84 -3.55 6.88
CA TRP A 77 -4.49 -4.78 7.29
C TRP A 77 -4.04 -5.18 8.70
N LEU A 78 -2.74 -5.21 8.96
CA LEU A 78 -2.18 -5.59 10.27
C LEU A 78 -2.78 -4.80 11.44
N VAL A 79 -2.90 -3.48 11.32
CA VAL A 79 -3.44 -2.63 12.39
C VAL A 79 -4.96 -2.69 12.55
N THR A 80 -5.68 -3.25 11.58
CA THR A 80 -7.14 -3.41 11.64
C THR A 80 -7.57 -4.75 12.19
N GLN A 81 -6.78 -5.82 12.00
CA GLN A 81 -7.07 -7.15 12.56
C GLN A 81 -6.99 -7.18 14.09
N GLU A 82 -6.11 -6.38 14.68
CA GLU A 82 -5.94 -6.33 16.15
C GLU A 82 -7.00 -5.47 16.86
N TYR A 83 -7.92 -4.83 16.13
CA TYR A 83 -9.05 -4.10 16.73
C TYR A 83 -10.24 -5.03 17.04
N GLU A 84 -10.23 -6.26 16.53
CA GLU A 84 -11.26 -7.28 16.75
C GLU A 84 -10.85 -8.33 17.81
N SER A 85 -9.73 -8.15 18.51
CA SER A 85 -9.27 -9.01 19.62
C SER A 85 -9.25 -8.28 20.97
#